data_AF-A0A7C1AIX9-F1
#
_entry.id   AF-A0A7C1AIX9-F1
#
_cell.length_a   1.000
_cell.length_b   1.000
_cell.length_c   1.000
_cell.angle_alpha   90.00
_cell.angle_beta   90.00
_cell.angle_gamma   90.00
#
_symmetry.space_group_name_H-M   'P 1'
#
loop_
_entity.id
_entity.type
_entity.pdbx_description
1 polymer ?
#
loop_
_entity_poly.entity_id
_entity_poly.type
_entity_poly.pdbx_seq_one_letter_code
_entity_poly.pdbx_strand_id
1 'polypeptide(L)'
;MSDQMSEALIQRKRNEREQEIVLRLLEHVADDDALSQAKFAKRVGIAKGLANSYFNRCLQKGWIKLRQVPKQRFLYYLTPKGFAEKASLTAQFLSYSYQFYRNARADLGATMEKAAAKGHMRLAVLGDGELAEIAAIVSEESSAEIVGFVADESTRKRIAGR
;
A
#
# COMPACT_ATOMS: atom_id res chain seq x y z
N MET A 1 30.21 -0.93 4.70
CA MET A 1 29.25 0.20 4.72
C MET A 1 28.07 -0.02 3.76
N SER A 2 28.28 -0.57 2.56
CA SER A 2 27.20 -0.98 1.65
C SER A 2 26.30 -2.10 2.20
N ASP A 3 26.87 -3.07 2.92
CA ASP A 3 26.15 -4.25 3.41
C ASP A 3 25.17 -3.91 4.56
N GLN A 4 25.62 -3.10 5.53
CA GLN A 4 24.77 -2.65 6.65
C GLN A 4 23.60 -1.74 6.19
N MET A 5 23.78 -0.98 5.11
CA MET A 5 22.71 -0.13 4.57
C MET A 5 21.64 -0.96 3.83
N SER A 6 22.04 -2.08 3.22
CA SER A 6 21.13 -3.05 2.61
C SER A 6 20.26 -3.74 3.66
N GLU A 7 20.85 -4.20 4.76
CA GLU A 7 20.10 -4.83 5.87
C GLU A 7 19.08 -3.89 6.51
N ALA A 8 19.47 -2.62 6.73
CA ALA A 8 18.56 -1.61 7.29
C ALA A 8 17.36 -1.34 6.38
N LEU A 9 17.56 -1.30 5.06
CA LEU A 9 16.48 -1.13 4.07
C LEU A 9 15.54 -2.34 4.03
N ILE A 10 16.09 -3.55 4.07
CA ILE A 10 15.30 -4.79 4.11
C ILE A 10 14.44 -4.82 5.37
N GLN A 11 15.03 -4.51 6.54
CA GLN A 11 14.30 -4.51 7.80
C GLN A 11 13.20 -3.44 7.82
N ARG A 12 13.47 -2.26 7.28
CA ARG A 12 12.48 -1.19 7.17
C ARG A 12 11.30 -1.62 6.30
N LYS A 13 11.55 -2.13 5.09
CA LYS A 13 10.50 -2.63 4.19
C LYS A 13 9.67 -3.74 4.82
N ARG A 14 10.33 -4.62 5.59
CA ARG A 14 9.64 -5.67 6.33
C ARG A 14 8.69 -5.07 7.36
N ASN A 15 9.16 -4.13 8.19
CA ASN A 15 8.33 -3.49 9.20
C ASN A 15 7.12 -2.77 8.60
N GLU A 16 7.33 -2.03 7.50
CA GLU A 16 6.26 -1.34 6.75
C GLU A 16 5.20 -2.35 6.26
N ARG A 17 5.63 -3.50 5.71
CA ARG A 17 4.72 -4.57 5.28
C ARG A 17 3.97 -5.20 6.44
N GLU A 18 4.62 -5.42 7.59
CA GLU A 18 3.94 -5.93 8.78
C GLU A 18 2.87 -4.95 9.29
N GLN A 19 3.19 -3.65 9.33
CA GLN A 19 2.25 -2.59 9.71
C GLN A 19 1.05 -2.53 8.74
N GLU A 20 1.30 -2.64 7.44
CA GLU A 20 0.23 -2.68 6.43
C GLU A 20 -0.70 -3.88 6.63
N ILE A 21 -0.14 -5.07 6.87
CA ILE A 21 -0.96 -6.28 7.14
C ILE A 21 -1.80 -6.09 8.40
N VAL A 22 -1.23 -5.51 9.45
CA VAL A 22 -1.96 -5.22 10.70
C VAL A 22 -3.06 -4.19 10.46
N LEU A 23 -2.78 -3.10 9.74
CA LEU A 23 -3.77 -2.08 9.39
C LEU A 23 -4.95 -2.72 8.65
N ARG A 24 -4.67 -3.49 7.60
CA ARG A 24 -5.69 -4.23 6.84
C ARG A 24 -6.49 -5.18 7.72
N LEU A 25 -5.87 -5.82 8.72
CA LEU A 25 -6.57 -6.69 9.68
C LEU A 25 -7.54 -5.86 10.53
N LEU A 26 -7.10 -4.74 11.10
CA LEU A 26 -7.93 -3.89 11.94
C LEU A 26 -9.07 -3.24 11.15
N GLU A 27 -8.83 -2.84 9.90
CA GLU A 27 -9.87 -2.39 8.96
C GLU A 27 -10.91 -3.48 8.74
N HIS A 28 -10.45 -4.68 8.41
CA HIS A 28 -11.33 -5.83 8.15
C HIS A 28 -12.23 -6.20 9.33
N VAL A 29 -11.67 -6.15 10.54
CA VAL A 29 -12.42 -6.42 11.78
C VAL A 29 -13.37 -5.27 12.12
N ALA A 30 -13.05 -4.03 11.72
CA ALA A 30 -13.92 -2.88 11.94
C ALA A 30 -15.17 -2.91 11.06
N ASP A 31 -15.05 -3.39 9.83
CA ASP A 31 -16.13 -3.41 8.84
C ASP A 31 -17.17 -4.52 9.10
N ASP A 32 -17.07 -5.19 10.26
CA ASP A 32 -17.93 -6.27 10.77
C ASP A 32 -18.19 -7.40 9.75
N ASP A 33 -17.17 -7.63 8.92
CA ASP A 33 -17.19 -8.61 7.85
C ASP A 33 -17.03 -9.99 8.50
N ALA A 34 -18.04 -10.87 8.39
CA ALA A 34 -18.08 -12.19 9.04
C ALA A 34 -17.05 -13.18 8.46
N LEU A 35 -15.76 -12.87 8.61
CA LEU A 35 -14.68 -13.45 7.82
C LEU A 35 -13.69 -14.24 8.67
N SER A 36 -13.39 -15.43 8.18
CA SER A 36 -12.41 -16.32 8.76
C SER A 36 -10.98 -15.86 8.43
N GLN A 37 -10.02 -16.21 9.29
CA GLN A 37 -8.59 -15.96 9.05
C GLN A 37 -8.12 -16.44 7.66
N ALA A 38 -8.75 -17.48 7.10
CA ALA A 38 -8.47 -17.98 5.76
C ALA A 38 -8.90 -17.00 4.65
N LYS A 39 -10.04 -16.32 4.79
CA LYS A 39 -10.47 -15.30 3.83
C LYS A 39 -9.60 -14.05 3.93
N PHE A 40 -9.20 -13.66 5.14
CA PHE A 40 -8.19 -12.60 5.33
C PHE A 40 -6.86 -12.95 4.65
N ALA A 41 -6.34 -14.15 4.87
CA ALA A 41 -5.10 -14.63 4.27
C ALA A 41 -5.12 -14.54 2.74
N LYS A 42 -6.23 -14.98 2.11
CA LYS A 42 -6.43 -14.89 0.66
C LYS A 42 -6.49 -13.43 0.18
N ARG A 43 -7.21 -12.56 0.90
CA ARG A 43 -7.38 -11.13 0.53
C ARG A 43 -6.07 -10.35 0.60
N VAL A 44 -5.23 -10.64 1.58
CA VAL A 44 -3.93 -9.96 1.78
C VAL A 44 -2.79 -10.68 1.05
N GLY A 45 -3.00 -11.89 0.53
CA GLY A 45 -1.99 -12.65 -0.19
C GLY A 45 -0.89 -13.21 0.71
N ILE A 46 -1.25 -13.68 1.92
CA ILE A 46 -0.33 -14.27 2.88
C ILE A 46 -0.69 -15.72 3.21
N ALA A 47 0.28 -16.49 3.69
CA ALA A 47 0.03 -17.84 4.18
C ALA A 47 -0.94 -17.84 5.37
N LYS A 48 -1.78 -18.88 5.49
CA LYS A 48 -2.74 -19.03 6.58
C LYS A 48 -2.08 -18.99 7.98
N GLY A 49 -0.88 -19.56 8.11
CA GLY A 49 -0.12 -19.51 9.37
C GLY A 49 0.31 -18.10 9.78
N LEU A 50 0.73 -17.28 8.81
CA LEU A 50 1.04 -15.87 9.04
C LEU A 50 -0.20 -15.09 9.44
N ALA A 51 -1.33 -15.30 8.75
CA ALA A 51 -2.60 -14.69 9.15
C ALA A 51 -2.92 -15.03 10.62
N ASN A 52 -2.94 -16.31 10.99
CA ASN A 52 -3.19 -16.72 12.38
C ASN A 52 -2.22 -16.06 13.38
N SER A 53 -0.93 -15.95 13.03
CA SER A 53 0.06 -15.23 13.85
C SER A 53 -0.32 -13.76 14.06
N TYR A 54 -0.73 -13.03 13.02
CA TYR A 54 -1.17 -11.65 13.14
C TYR A 54 -2.45 -11.51 13.96
N PHE A 55 -3.43 -12.40 13.80
CA PHE A 55 -4.64 -12.41 14.63
C PHE A 55 -4.29 -12.62 16.11
N ASN A 56 -3.44 -13.61 16.42
CA ASN A 56 -3.00 -13.87 17.79
C ASN A 56 -2.20 -12.70 18.37
N ARG A 57 -1.35 -12.06 17.57
CA ARG A 57 -0.61 -10.86 17.96
C ARG A 57 -1.57 -9.71 18.30
N CYS A 58 -2.59 -9.47 17.48
CA CYS A 58 -3.59 -8.43 17.72
C CYS A 58 -4.45 -8.71 18.96
N LEU A 59 -4.77 -9.98 19.22
CA LEU A 59 -5.45 -10.42 20.45
C LEU A 59 -4.57 -10.14 21.69
N GLN A 60 -3.29 -10.55 21.65
CA GLN A 60 -2.33 -10.34 22.74
C GLN A 60 -2.09 -8.85 23.02
N LYS A 61 -2.06 -8.02 21.99
CA LYS A 61 -1.95 -6.56 22.12
C LYS A 61 -3.24 -5.92 22.66
N GLY A 62 -4.35 -6.65 22.67
CA GLY A 62 -5.66 -6.16 23.08
C GLY A 62 -6.31 -5.23 22.05
N TRP A 63 -5.85 -5.25 20.79
CA TRP A 63 -6.45 -4.45 19.71
C TRP A 63 -7.76 -5.06 19.23
N ILE A 64 -7.85 -6.38 19.23
CA ILE A 64 -9.08 -7.11 18.90
C ILE A 64 -9.48 -8.01 20.07
N LYS A 65 -10.77 -8.36 20.14
CA LYS A 65 -11.29 -9.38 21.04
C LYS A 65 -12.04 -10.44 20.24
N LEU A 66 -12.11 -11.63 20.82
CA LEU A 66 -12.80 -12.77 20.26
C LEU A 66 -14.14 -12.97 21.00
N ARG A 67 -15.21 -13.13 20.25
CA ARG A 67 -16.51 -13.59 20.74
C ARG A 67 -16.84 -14.92 20.08
N GLN A 68 -17.08 -15.94 20.89
CA GLN A 68 -17.62 -17.20 20.39
C GLN A 68 -19.12 -17.00 20.10
N VAL A 69 -19.54 -17.32 18.89
CA VAL A 69 -20.96 -17.32 18.52
C VAL A 69 -21.44 -18.74 18.23
N PRO A 70 -22.75 -19.03 18.37
CA PRO A 70 -23.31 -20.35 18.04
C PRO A 70 -22.91 -20.78 16.62
N LYS A 71 -22.63 -22.08 16.42
CA LYS A 71 -22.08 -22.71 15.20
C LYS A 71 -20.54 -22.70 15.04
N GLN A 72 -19.76 -22.65 16.14
CA GLN A 72 -18.28 -22.72 16.12
C GLN A 72 -17.62 -21.63 15.26
N ARG A 73 -18.30 -20.49 15.06
CA ARG A 73 -17.73 -19.35 14.37
C ARG A 73 -17.10 -18.41 15.39
N PHE A 74 -15.91 -17.94 15.06
CA PHE A 74 -15.17 -16.96 15.84
C PHE A 74 -15.47 -15.58 15.24
N LEU A 75 -16.10 -14.70 16.02
CA LEU A 75 -16.31 -13.32 15.63
C LEU A 75 -15.24 -12.45 16.29
N TYR A 76 -14.50 -11.70 15.50
CA TYR A 76 -13.54 -10.72 16.00
C TYR A 76 -14.21 -9.34 16.01
N TYR A 77 -13.89 -8.53 17.00
CA TYR A 77 -14.32 -7.13 17.06
C TYR A 77 -13.20 -6.25 17.60
N LEU A 78 -13.17 -4.99 17.15
CA LEU A 78 -12.21 -4.01 17.63
C LEU A 78 -12.50 -3.60 19.08
N THR A 79 -11.44 -3.42 19.86
CA THR A 79 -11.52 -2.74 21.16
C THR A 79 -11.31 -1.23 20.96
N PRO A 80 -11.58 -0.37 21.96
CA PRO A 80 -11.19 1.03 21.90
C PRO A 80 -9.69 1.24 21.63
N LYS A 81 -8.83 0.36 22.17
CA LYS A 81 -7.39 0.34 21.88
C LYS A 81 -7.09 -0.02 20.43
N GLY A 82 -7.85 -0.95 19.84
CA GLY A 82 -7.75 -1.31 18.44
C GLY A 82 -8.17 -0.19 17.49
N PHE A 83 -9.22 0.56 17.83
CA PHE A 83 -9.60 1.76 17.09
C PHE A 83 -8.48 2.82 17.10
N ALA A 84 -7.88 3.08 18.26
CA ALA A 84 -6.75 4.00 18.37
C ALA A 84 -5.54 3.54 17.53
N GLU A 85 -5.21 2.25 17.57
CA GLU A 85 -4.11 1.70 16.75
C GLU A 85 -4.42 1.79 15.26
N LYS A 86 -5.65 1.43 14.84
CA LYS A 86 -6.09 1.56 13.44
C LYS A 86 -5.92 3.00 12.97
N ALA A 87 -6.35 3.99 13.75
CA ALA A 87 -6.19 5.40 13.42
C ALA A 87 -4.71 5.81 13.32
N SER A 88 -3.87 5.37 14.25
CA SER A 88 -2.42 5.63 14.23
C SER A 88 -1.75 5.06 12.97
N LEU A 89 -2.02 3.79 12.65
CA LEU A 89 -1.48 3.14 11.45
C LEU A 89 -2.01 3.77 10.16
N THR A 90 -3.28 4.21 10.14
CA THR A 90 -3.87 4.93 9.01
C THR A 90 -3.15 6.27 8.79
N ALA A 91 -2.90 7.04 9.85
CA ALA A 91 -2.19 8.31 9.78
C ALA A 91 -0.74 8.12 9.29
N GLN A 92 -0.06 7.06 9.77
CA GLN A 92 1.27 6.69 9.30
C GLN A 92 1.25 6.33 7.80
N PHE A 93 0.34 5.46 7.37
CA PHE A 93 0.17 5.10 5.97
C PHE A 93 -0.04 6.33 5.10
N LEU A 94 -0.96 7.23 5.48
CA LEU A 94 -1.21 8.46 4.74
C LEU A 94 0.03 9.36 4.65
N SER A 95 0.80 9.45 5.73
CA SER A 95 2.05 10.21 5.76
C SER A 95 3.09 9.63 4.80
N TYR A 96 3.23 8.29 4.77
CA TYR A 96 4.11 7.60 3.84
C TYR A 96 3.67 7.76 2.39
N SER A 97 2.39 7.55 2.09
CA SER A 97 1.83 7.73 0.73
C SER A 97 2.00 9.16 0.23
N TYR A 98 1.79 10.16 1.10
CA TYR A 98 2.00 11.55 0.75
C TYR A 98 3.47 11.86 0.45
N GLN A 99 4.40 11.36 1.28
CA GLN A 99 5.83 11.55 1.03
C GLN A 99 6.28 10.83 -0.25
N PHE A 100 5.79 9.60 -0.49
CA PHE A 100 6.03 8.88 -1.72
C PHE A 100 5.57 9.68 -2.93
N TYR A 101 4.33 10.20 -2.90
CA TYR A 101 3.80 11.06 -3.97
C TYR A 101 4.71 12.27 -4.24
N ARG A 102 5.12 12.99 -3.19
CA ARG A 102 6.00 14.17 -3.36
C ARG A 102 7.34 13.82 -3.96
N ASN A 103 7.96 12.74 -3.50
CA ASN A 103 9.26 12.29 -4.01
C ASN A 103 9.13 11.84 -5.48
N ALA A 104 8.13 11.00 -5.78
CA ALA A 104 7.86 10.55 -7.14
C ALA A 104 7.59 11.72 -8.08
N ARG A 105 6.77 12.70 -7.68
CA ARG A 105 6.49 13.90 -8.47
C ARG A 105 7.77 14.68 -8.77
N ALA A 106 8.62 14.90 -7.76
CA ALA A 106 9.90 15.61 -7.94
C ALA A 106 10.87 14.84 -8.87
N ASP A 107 11.03 13.54 -8.66
CA ASP A 107 11.94 12.70 -9.44
C ASP A 107 11.48 12.58 -10.90
N LEU A 108 10.17 12.39 -11.12
CA LEU A 108 9.59 12.33 -12.46
C LEU A 108 9.72 13.68 -13.16
N GLY A 109 9.42 14.79 -12.47
CA GLY A 109 9.56 16.14 -13.01
C GLY A 109 10.99 16.42 -13.48
N ALA A 110 11.97 16.18 -12.61
CA ALA A 110 13.38 16.32 -12.96
C ALA A 110 13.81 15.39 -14.10
N THR A 111 13.24 14.19 -14.20
CA THR A 111 13.53 13.25 -15.29
C THR A 111 12.97 13.75 -16.62
N MET A 112 11.74 14.27 -16.62
CA MET A 112 11.08 14.80 -17.81
C MET A 112 11.75 16.09 -18.29
N GLU A 113 12.15 16.99 -17.40
CA GLU A 113 12.93 18.19 -17.75
C GLU A 113 14.27 17.84 -18.41
N LYS A 114 14.99 16.84 -17.87
CA LYS A 114 16.22 16.33 -18.48
C LYS A 114 15.99 15.74 -19.86
N ALA A 115 14.84 15.09 -20.09
CA ALA A 115 14.48 14.57 -21.39
C ALA A 115 14.16 15.71 -22.38
N ALA A 116 13.37 16.70 -21.95
CA ALA A 116 13.04 17.88 -22.74
C ALA A 116 14.28 18.69 -23.13
N ALA A 117 15.25 18.85 -22.22
CA ALA A 117 16.53 19.51 -22.49
C ALA A 117 17.37 18.81 -23.58
N LYS A 118 17.11 17.52 -23.83
CA LYS A 118 17.71 16.72 -24.92
C LYS A 118 16.84 16.69 -26.18
N GLY A 119 15.74 17.44 -26.22
CA GLY A 119 14.78 17.45 -27.32
C GLY A 119 13.78 16.30 -27.30
N HIS A 120 13.73 15.48 -26.25
CA HIS A 120 12.75 14.40 -26.11
C HIS A 120 11.46 14.95 -25.50
N MET A 121 10.57 15.43 -26.37
CA MET A 121 9.32 16.11 -25.98
C MET A 121 8.11 15.18 -25.89
N ARG A 122 8.22 13.96 -26.44
CA ARG A 122 7.14 12.97 -26.46
C ARG A 122 7.64 11.70 -25.79
N LEU A 123 7.08 11.39 -24.64
CA LEU A 123 7.50 10.29 -23.78
C LEU A 123 6.37 9.24 -23.66
N ALA A 124 6.75 7.99 -23.52
CA ALA A 124 5.83 6.92 -23.15
C ALA A 124 6.22 6.39 -21.76
N VAL A 125 5.23 6.00 -20.97
CA VAL A 125 5.44 5.41 -19.64
C VAL A 125 5.28 3.90 -19.74
N LEU A 126 6.22 3.15 -19.16
CA LEU A 126 6.11 1.71 -18.99
C LEU A 126 5.50 1.41 -17.62
N GLY A 127 4.33 0.77 -17.61
CA GLY A 127 3.54 0.41 -16.44
C GLY A 127 2.23 1.19 -16.29
N ASP A 128 1.33 0.66 -15.46
CA ASP A 128 0.00 1.19 -15.19
C ASP A 128 -0.27 1.47 -13.70
N GLY A 129 0.79 1.42 -12.87
CA GLY A 129 0.73 1.62 -11.43
C GLY A 129 0.72 3.10 -10.99
N GLU A 130 0.93 3.33 -9.69
CA GLU A 130 0.85 4.68 -9.09
C GLU A 130 1.82 5.67 -9.73
N LEU A 131 3.05 5.24 -10.04
CA LEU A 131 4.03 6.12 -10.72
C LEU A 131 3.57 6.55 -12.12
N ALA A 132 2.78 5.72 -12.81
CA ALA A 132 2.23 6.08 -14.11
C ALA A 132 1.16 7.16 -13.98
N GLU A 133 0.31 7.08 -12.96
CA GLU A 133 -0.66 8.15 -12.65
C GLU A 133 0.06 9.45 -12.28
N ILE A 134 1.09 9.38 -11.44
CA ILE A 134 1.86 10.57 -11.04
C ILE A 134 2.59 11.16 -12.26
N ALA A 135 3.15 10.33 -13.14
CA ALA A 135 3.79 10.79 -14.37
C ALA A 135 2.79 11.54 -15.26
N ALA A 136 1.56 11.03 -15.39
CA ALA A 136 0.49 11.71 -16.13
C ALA A 136 0.24 13.12 -15.59
N ILE A 137 0.13 13.28 -14.27
CA ILE A 137 -0.08 14.58 -13.60
C ILE A 137 1.13 15.50 -13.83
N VAL A 138 2.34 15.00 -13.61
CA VAL A 138 3.59 15.78 -13.80
C VAL A 138 3.73 16.26 -15.24
N SER A 139 3.28 15.48 -16.22
CA SER A 139 3.36 15.84 -17.64
C SER A 139 2.58 17.10 -17.99
N GLU A 140 1.54 17.44 -17.22
CA GLU A 140 0.75 18.68 -17.44
C GLU A 140 1.52 19.94 -17.03
N GLU A 141 2.50 19.79 -16.17
CA GLU A 141 3.35 20.87 -15.66
C GLU A 141 4.73 20.90 -16.35
N SER A 142 5.00 19.95 -17.25
CA SER A 142 6.29 19.78 -17.93
C SER A 142 6.22 20.17 -19.40
N SER A 143 7.38 20.46 -19.99
CA SER A 143 7.50 20.65 -21.43
C SER A 143 7.42 19.34 -22.22
N ALA A 144 7.68 18.19 -21.56
CA ALA A 144 7.55 16.88 -22.18
C ALA A 144 6.13 16.30 -21.98
N GLU A 145 5.51 15.87 -23.07
CA GLU A 145 4.18 15.27 -23.10
C GLU A 145 4.27 13.75 -22.96
N ILE A 146 3.38 13.16 -22.16
CA ILE A 146 3.17 11.71 -22.17
C ILE A 146 2.15 11.36 -23.23
N VAL A 147 2.59 10.63 -24.26
CA VAL A 147 1.78 10.25 -25.42
C VAL A 147 1.14 8.87 -25.29
N GLY A 148 1.47 8.12 -24.23
CA GLY A 148 0.89 6.80 -24.00
C GLY A 148 1.52 6.06 -22.82
N PHE A 149 0.82 5.00 -22.41
CA PHE A 149 1.21 4.07 -21.37
C PHE A 149 1.25 2.66 -21.95
N VAL A 150 2.27 1.89 -21.59
CA VAL A 150 2.45 0.52 -22.07
C VAL A 150 2.64 -0.40 -20.87
N ALA A 151 1.77 -1.40 -20.74
CA ALA A 151 1.87 -2.45 -19.72
C ALA A 151 1.63 -3.81 -20.37
N ASP A 152 2.30 -4.85 -19.86
CA ASP A 152 2.22 -6.22 -20.40
C ASP A 152 0.82 -6.84 -20.15
N GLU A 153 0.33 -6.69 -18.92
CA GLU A 153 -1.05 -6.95 -18.55
C GLU A 153 -1.58 -5.75 -17.77
N SER A 154 -2.76 -5.24 -18.15
CA SER A 154 -3.45 -4.20 -17.38
C SER A 154 -4.93 -4.50 -17.25
N THR A 155 -5.46 -4.30 -16.04
CA THR A 155 -6.90 -4.31 -15.77
C THR A 155 -7.52 -2.91 -15.90
N ARG A 156 -6.69 -1.88 -16.11
CA ARG A 156 -7.09 -0.48 -16.15
C ARG A 156 -7.35 -0.06 -17.59
N LYS A 157 -8.52 0.55 -17.82
CA LYS A 157 -8.87 1.12 -19.13
C LYS A 157 -8.29 2.51 -19.37
N ARG A 158 -7.94 3.23 -18.28
CA ARG A 158 -7.46 4.62 -18.28
C ARG A 158 -6.45 4.83 -17.17
N ILE A 159 -5.50 5.73 -17.38
CA ILE A 159 -4.51 6.15 -16.38
C ILE A 159 -4.67 7.66 -16.18
N ALA A 160 -4.89 8.08 -14.93
CA ALA A 160 -5.20 9.48 -14.58
C ALA A 160 -6.34 10.10 -15.41
N GLY A 161 -7.32 9.29 -15.83
CA GLY A 161 -8.46 9.74 -16.64
C GLY A 161 -8.21 9.82 -18.16
N ARG A 162 -6.98 9.54 -18.62
CA ARG A 162 -6.59 9.43 -20.04
C ARG A 162 -6.69 8.00 -20.55
#